data_AF-A0A511D0K9-F1
#
_entry.id   AF-A0A511D0K9-F1
#
_cell.length_a   1.000
_cell.length_b   1.000
_cell.length_c   1.000
_cell.angle_alpha   90.00
_cell.angle_beta   90.00
_cell.angle_gamma   90.00
#
_symmetry.space_group_name_H-M   'P 1'
#
loop_
_entity.id
_entity.type
_entity.pdbx_description
1 polymer ?
#
loop_
_entity_poly.entity_id
_entity_poly.type
_entity_poly.pdbx_seq_one_letter_code
_entity_poly.pdbx_strand_id
1 'polypeptide(L)'
;MASGVLDRLAVGVLEGIGRRLWGFPPLLMPPVVEELGPVRSVAWFATNMPPYQRTLRRIGPLRTHLVCVTVSLLNGCRYCAVGHARALELIYLRDRGRLFPREAEALAGWIGLPPAALRERLSSVLHRADLPVEVLWVDRTLAMATGAQQPIDPTEARIAHLVRMLGVLNAVGVASATPPDEAHDPINKDDALKREHQRLRSGAGVTG
;
A
#
# COMPACT_ATOMS: atom_id res chain seq x y z
N MET A 1 -23.68 3.12 4.05
CA MET A 1 -23.87 3.48 5.49
C MET A 1 -24.21 2.22 6.28
N ALA A 2 -23.28 1.74 7.11
CA ALA A 2 -23.47 0.65 8.07
C ALA A 2 -24.73 0.86 8.94
N SER A 3 -25.82 0.16 8.64
CA SER A 3 -27.14 0.41 9.23
C SER A 3 -27.43 -0.49 10.44
N GLY A 4 -26.62 -1.54 10.65
CA GLY A 4 -26.76 -2.47 11.77
C GLY A 4 -25.88 -2.17 12.99
N VAL A 5 -26.30 -2.62 14.18
CA VAL A 5 -25.43 -2.68 15.37
C VAL A 5 -24.19 -3.53 15.10
N LEU A 6 -24.35 -4.65 14.38
CA LEU A 6 -23.25 -5.54 13.99
C LEU A 6 -22.24 -4.86 13.07
N ASP A 7 -22.70 -4.04 12.13
CA ASP A 7 -21.81 -3.29 11.23
C ASP A 7 -20.94 -2.31 12.00
N ARG A 8 -21.55 -1.54 12.92
CA ARG A 8 -20.80 -0.59 13.77
C ARG A 8 -19.76 -1.29 14.64
N LEU A 9 -20.10 -2.47 15.19
CA LEU A 9 -19.15 -3.28 15.96
C LEU A 9 -18.00 -3.77 15.07
N ALA A 10 -18.29 -4.29 13.88
CA ALA A 10 -17.27 -4.75 12.94
C ALA A 10 -16.34 -3.61 12.51
N VAL A 11 -16.90 -2.44 12.16
CA VAL A 11 -16.11 -1.24 11.85
C VAL A 11 -15.21 -0.86 13.03
N GLY A 12 -15.75 -0.80 14.25
CA GLY A 12 -14.98 -0.47 15.45
C GLY A 12 -13.82 -1.43 15.69
N VAL A 13 -14.03 -2.73 15.46
CA VAL A 13 -12.98 -3.76 15.56
C VAL A 13 -11.88 -3.52 14.50
N LEU A 14 -12.26 -3.35 13.24
CA LEU A 14 -11.31 -3.17 12.14
C LEU A 14 -10.53 -1.85 12.25
N GLU A 15 -11.18 -0.76 12.62
CA GLU A 15 -10.51 0.50 12.95
C GLU A 15 -9.56 0.36 14.14
N GLY A 16 -9.96 -0.40 15.18
CA GLY A 16 -9.09 -0.71 16.32
C GLY A 16 -7.82 -1.44 15.89
N ILE A 17 -7.93 -2.38 14.94
CA ILE A 17 -6.77 -3.05 14.33
C ILE A 17 -5.89 -2.03 13.61
N GLY A 18 -6.47 -1.15 12.78
CA GLY A 18 -5.71 -0.11 12.08
C GLY A 18 -4.97 0.84 13.05
N ARG A 19 -5.64 1.32 14.10
CA ARG A 19 -5.00 2.14 15.15
C ARG A 19 -3.81 1.41 15.78
N ARG A 20 -4.00 0.12 16.11
CA ARG A 20 -2.92 -0.70 16.68
C ARG A 20 -1.77 -0.92 15.72
N LEU A 21 -2.03 -1.15 14.44
CA LEU A 21 -0.98 -1.49 13.46
C LEU A 21 -0.28 -0.24 12.93
N TRP A 22 -1.03 0.77 12.51
CA TRP A 22 -0.54 1.92 11.75
C TRP A 22 -0.70 3.26 12.48
N GLY A 23 -1.42 3.30 13.60
CA GLY A 23 -1.59 4.51 14.41
C GLY A 23 -2.84 5.33 14.09
N PHE A 24 -3.66 4.92 13.11
CA PHE A 24 -4.87 5.63 12.73
C PHE A 24 -6.01 4.65 12.35
N PRO A 25 -7.29 5.04 12.46
CA PRO A 25 -8.43 4.27 11.97
C PRO A 25 -8.59 4.44 10.46
N PRO A 26 -8.37 3.41 9.62
CA PRO A 26 -8.34 3.60 8.18
C PRO A 26 -9.72 3.87 7.61
N LEU A 27 -9.82 4.87 6.72
CA LEU A 27 -11.09 5.31 6.13
C LEU A 27 -11.76 4.22 5.28
N LEU A 28 -11.00 3.21 4.85
CA LEU A 28 -11.50 2.09 4.07
C LEU A 28 -12.27 1.04 4.91
N MET A 29 -12.18 1.07 6.24
CA MET A 29 -12.82 0.03 7.06
C MET A 29 -14.36 0.01 6.96
N PRO A 30 -15.08 1.14 7.02
CA PRO A 30 -16.54 1.13 6.81
C PRO A 30 -16.96 0.63 5.42
N PRO A 31 -16.37 1.08 4.30
CA PRO A 31 -16.65 0.50 2.98
C PRO A 31 -16.40 -1.00 2.88
N VAL A 32 -15.35 -1.53 3.53
CA VAL A 32 -15.08 -2.99 3.51
C VAL A 32 -16.16 -3.77 4.26
N VAL A 33 -16.64 -3.24 5.39
CA VAL A 33 -17.76 -3.85 6.13
C VAL A 33 -19.04 -3.80 5.31
N GLU A 34 -19.30 -2.69 4.60
CA GLU A 34 -20.46 -2.52 3.74
C GLU A 34 -20.44 -3.51 2.55
N GLU A 35 -19.29 -3.70 1.90
CA GLU A 35 -19.16 -4.61 0.76
C GLU A 35 -19.19 -6.09 1.15
N LEU A 36 -18.40 -6.48 2.18
CA LEU A 36 -18.23 -7.90 2.52
C LEU A 36 -19.28 -8.40 3.53
N GLY A 37 -19.88 -7.48 4.29
CA GLY A 37 -20.67 -7.76 5.49
C GLY A 37 -19.81 -7.82 6.77
N PRO A 38 -20.43 -7.60 7.95
CA PRO A 38 -19.71 -7.44 9.21
C PRO A 38 -18.92 -8.67 9.65
N VAL A 39 -19.53 -9.86 9.58
CA VAL A 39 -18.86 -11.10 10.01
C VAL A 39 -17.77 -11.51 9.02
N ARG A 40 -18.06 -11.43 7.72
CA ARG A 40 -17.12 -11.83 6.66
C ARG A 40 -15.92 -10.89 6.58
N SER A 41 -16.10 -9.58 6.76
CA SER A 41 -14.99 -8.62 6.78
C SER A 41 -14.01 -8.93 7.92
N VAL A 42 -14.51 -9.12 9.16
CA VAL A 42 -13.65 -9.47 10.31
C VAL A 42 -12.91 -10.80 10.06
N ALA A 43 -13.61 -11.83 9.59
CA ALA A 43 -12.97 -13.12 9.26
C ALA A 43 -11.92 -13.00 8.14
N TRP A 44 -12.20 -12.17 7.12
CA TRP A 44 -11.29 -11.92 6.02
C TRP A 44 -10.00 -11.25 6.51
N PHE A 45 -10.09 -10.23 7.37
CA PHE A 45 -8.92 -9.59 7.97
C PHE A 45 -8.14 -10.55 8.88
N ALA A 46 -8.83 -11.33 9.72
CA ALA A 46 -8.20 -12.33 10.57
C ALA A 46 -7.39 -13.36 9.77
N THR A 47 -7.84 -13.67 8.56
CA THR A 47 -7.16 -14.61 7.64
C THR A 47 -6.01 -13.96 6.87
N ASN A 48 -6.19 -12.72 6.39
CA ASN A 48 -5.25 -12.08 5.46
C ASN A 48 -4.15 -11.24 6.13
N MET A 49 -4.40 -10.69 7.31
CA MET A 49 -3.42 -9.84 8.00
C MET A 49 -2.20 -10.60 8.54
N PRO A 50 -2.32 -11.82 9.12
CA PRO A 50 -1.13 -12.53 9.60
C PRO A 50 -0.13 -12.91 8.49
N PRO A 51 -0.55 -13.42 7.31
CA PRO A 51 0.34 -13.57 6.17
C PRO A 51 0.97 -12.25 5.72
N TYR A 52 0.20 -11.16 5.64
CA TYR A 52 0.72 -9.83 5.29
C TYR A 52 1.83 -9.37 6.25
N GLN A 53 1.60 -9.46 7.57
CA GLN A 53 2.61 -9.10 8.57
C GLN A 53 3.84 -10.02 8.52
N ARG A 54 3.66 -11.31 8.21
CA ARG A 54 4.80 -12.22 8.00
C ARG A 54 5.59 -11.82 6.76
N THR A 55 4.93 -11.39 5.68
CA THR A 55 5.59 -10.89 4.47
C THR A 55 6.41 -9.63 4.78
N LEU A 56 5.84 -8.65 5.49
CA LEU A 56 6.56 -7.46 5.96
C LEU A 56 7.87 -7.82 6.69
N ARG A 57 7.83 -8.80 7.59
CA ARG A 57 9.02 -9.26 8.34
C ARG A 57 10.02 -10.05 7.49
N ARG A 58 9.56 -10.76 6.45
CA ARG A 58 10.38 -11.70 5.68
C ARG A 58 11.09 -11.04 4.50
N ILE A 59 10.37 -10.26 3.71
CA ILE A 59 10.93 -9.58 2.53
C ILE A 59 11.24 -8.10 2.83
N GLY A 60 10.86 -7.60 4.00
CA GLY A 60 11.10 -6.22 4.43
C GLY A 60 9.97 -5.27 4.01
N PRO A 61 9.83 -4.14 4.73
CA PRO A 61 8.73 -3.20 4.52
C PRO A 61 8.86 -2.47 3.17
N LEU A 62 10.07 -2.05 2.77
CA LEU A 62 10.29 -1.38 1.48
C LEU A 62 9.77 -2.20 0.29
N ARG A 63 10.15 -3.48 0.20
CA ARG A 63 9.72 -4.40 -0.86
C ARG A 63 8.24 -4.71 -0.80
N THR A 64 7.71 -4.93 0.40
CA THR A 64 6.28 -5.19 0.59
C THR A 64 5.44 -4.00 0.11
N HIS A 65 5.83 -2.78 0.48
CA HIS A 65 5.13 -1.57 0.04
C HIS A 65 5.31 -1.28 -1.44
N LEU A 66 6.47 -1.61 -2.03
CA LEU A 66 6.66 -1.52 -3.49
C LEU A 66 5.70 -2.47 -4.25
N VAL A 67 5.52 -3.70 -3.78
CA VAL A 67 4.53 -4.64 -4.32
C VAL A 67 3.12 -4.05 -4.19
N CYS A 68 2.74 -3.58 -2.99
CA CYS A 68 1.41 -3.02 -2.75
C CYS A 68 1.13 -1.76 -3.59
N VAL A 69 2.11 -0.86 -3.76
CA VAL A 69 2.01 0.30 -4.66
C VAL A 69 1.79 -0.17 -6.10
N THR A 70 2.61 -1.11 -6.58
CA THR A 70 2.51 -1.62 -7.95
C THR A 70 1.13 -2.21 -8.24
N VAL A 71 0.60 -3.06 -7.35
CA VAL A 71 -0.75 -3.63 -7.48
C VAL A 71 -1.82 -2.55 -7.43
N SER A 72 -1.71 -1.59 -6.51
CA SER A 72 -2.72 -0.55 -6.34
C SER A 72 -2.77 0.43 -7.52
N LEU A 73 -1.62 0.75 -8.13
CA LEU A 73 -1.56 1.54 -9.35
C LEU A 73 -2.18 0.79 -10.54
N LEU A 74 -1.88 -0.50 -10.68
CA LEU A 74 -2.44 -1.35 -11.72
C LEU A 74 -3.96 -1.48 -11.59
N ASN A 75 -4.46 -1.67 -10.37
CA ASN A 75 -5.90 -1.79 -10.08
C ASN A 75 -6.64 -0.46 -10.04
N GLY A 76 -5.93 0.66 -10.18
CA GLY A 76 -6.50 2.01 -10.15
C GLY A 76 -7.02 2.48 -8.78
N CYS A 77 -6.56 1.88 -7.68
CA CYS A 77 -6.98 2.27 -6.35
C CYS A 77 -6.10 3.38 -5.78
N ARG A 78 -6.60 4.62 -5.86
CA ARG A 78 -5.94 5.82 -5.34
C ARG A 78 -5.65 5.75 -3.83
N TYR A 79 -6.61 5.25 -3.04
CA TYR A 79 -6.48 5.09 -1.59
C TYR A 79 -5.25 4.26 -1.22
N CYS A 80 -5.19 3.02 -1.72
CA CYS A 80 -4.10 2.10 -1.42
C CYS A 80 -2.78 2.56 -2.06
N ALA A 81 -2.81 3.10 -3.29
CA ALA A 81 -1.61 3.58 -3.96
C ALA A 81 -0.91 4.67 -3.14
N VAL A 82 -1.65 5.67 -2.66
CA VAL A 82 -1.07 6.74 -1.83
C VAL A 82 -0.66 6.23 -0.45
N GLY A 83 -1.50 5.45 0.23
CA GLY A 83 -1.17 4.95 1.58
C GLY A 83 0.10 4.09 1.61
N HIS A 84 0.28 3.20 0.62
CA HIS A 84 1.49 2.40 0.51
C HIS A 84 2.70 3.20 -0.04
N ALA A 85 2.47 4.20 -0.90
CA ALA A 85 3.56 5.06 -1.37
C ALA A 85 4.08 5.97 -0.25
N ARG A 86 3.21 6.52 0.61
CA ARG A 86 3.64 7.27 1.81
C ARG A 86 4.46 6.41 2.76
N ALA A 87 4.06 5.16 2.97
CA ALA A 87 4.87 4.21 3.74
C ALA A 87 6.26 4.03 3.09
N LEU A 88 6.32 3.83 1.77
CA LEU A 88 7.57 3.70 1.03
C LEU A 88 8.48 4.93 1.18
N GLU A 89 7.93 6.14 1.10
CA GLU A 89 8.67 7.39 1.30
C GLU A 89 9.29 7.50 2.69
N LEU A 90 8.49 7.23 3.74
CA LEU A 90 8.95 7.29 5.11
C LEU A 90 10.02 6.23 5.37
N ILE A 91 9.83 4.99 4.88
CA ILE A 91 10.81 3.91 5.01
C ILE A 91 12.11 4.31 4.33
N TYR A 92 12.02 4.85 3.11
CA TYR A 92 13.19 5.28 2.36
C TYR A 92 13.93 6.42 3.07
N LEU A 93 13.21 7.41 3.61
CA LEU A 93 13.81 8.50 4.37
C LEU A 93 14.54 7.98 5.61
N ARG A 94 13.90 7.08 6.39
CA ARG A 94 14.52 6.47 7.57
C ARG A 94 15.80 5.71 7.21
N ASP A 95 15.75 4.91 6.15
CA ASP A 95 16.84 3.99 5.80
C ASP A 95 17.98 4.64 5.02
N ARG A 96 17.70 5.72 4.27
CA ARG A 96 18.67 6.36 3.36
C ARG A 96 18.97 7.81 3.69
N GLY A 97 18.28 8.41 4.67
CA GLY A 97 18.49 9.80 5.10
C GLY A 97 18.16 10.86 4.05
N ARG A 98 17.41 10.50 2.98
CA ARG A 98 17.03 11.41 1.89
C ARG A 98 15.64 11.09 1.35
N LEU A 99 15.01 12.05 0.69
CA LEU A 99 13.67 11.88 0.12
C LEU A 99 13.63 10.83 -1.00
N PHE A 100 12.54 10.07 -1.06
CA PHE A 100 12.26 9.21 -2.21
C PHE A 100 12.02 10.09 -3.46
N PRO A 101 12.53 9.73 -4.66
CA PRO A 101 12.56 10.65 -5.81
C PRO A 101 11.20 11.10 -6.35
N ARG A 102 10.09 10.48 -5.93
CA ARG A 102 8.75 10.81 -6.40
C ARG A 102 7.78 10.79 -5.24
N GLU A 103 6.89 11.78 -5.22
CA GLU A 103 5.88 11.91 -4.17
C GLU A 103 4.74 10.91 -4.32
N ALA A 104 4.13 10.49 -3.21
CA ALA A 104 3.02 9.54 -3.18
C ALA A 104 1.84 9.97 -4.06
N GLU A 105 1.45 11.24 -3.98
CA GLU A 105 0.39 11.80 -4.84
C GLU A 105 0.80 11.80 -6.32
N ALA A 106 2.07 12.11 -6.58
CA ALA A 106 2.61 12.15 -7.92
C ALA A 106 2.82 10.74 -8.54
N LEU A 107 2.88 9.69 -7.71
CA LEU A 107 2.80 8.28 -8.13
C LEU A 107 1.36 7.88 -8.43
N ALA A 108 0.38 8.31 -7.63
CA ALA A 108 -1.03 8.02 -7.88
C ALA A 108 -1.54 8.55 -9.23
N GLY A 109 -0.90 9.59 -9.77
CA GLY A 109 -1.13 10.05 -11.15
C GLY A 109 -0.77 9.06 -12.26
N TRP A 110 -0.22 7.88 -11.92
CA TRP A 110 0.07 6.79 -12.86
C TRP A 110 -1.04 5.73 -12.93
N ILE A 111 -2.12 5.91 -12.17
CA ILE A 111 -3.32 5.08 -12.30
C ILE A 111 -3.84 5.13 -13.74
N GLY A 112 -4.18 3.96 -14.28
CA GLY A 112 -4.67 3.82 -15.65
C GLY A 112 -3.58 3.66 -16.71
N LEU A 113 -2.29 3.72 -16.34
CA LEU A 113 -1.22 3.39 -17.27
C LEU A 113 -1.25 1.89 -17.66
N PRO A 114 -0.95 1.55 -18.92
CA PRO A 114 -0.71 0.16 -19.30
C PRO A 114 0.44 -0.47 -18.51
N PRO A 115 0.43 -1.79 -18.25
CA PRO A 115 1.45 -2.46 -17.44
C PRO A 115 2.90 -2.19 -17.86
N ALA A 116 3.18 -2.13 -19.17
CA ALA A 116 4.52 -1.83 -19.68
C ALA A 116 4.97 -0.40 -19.33
N ALA A 117 4.09 0.59 -19.48
CA ALA A 117 4.37 1.98 -19.13
C ALA A 117 4.52 2.14 -17.61
N LEU A 118 3.69 1.46 -16.82
CA LEU A 118 3.80 1.47 -15.36
C LEU A 118 5.15 0.87 -14.90
N ARG A 119 5.57 -0.25 -15.49
CA ARG A 119 6.89 -0.87 -15.26
C ARG A 119 8.01 0.13 -15.54
N GLU A 120 7.98 0.80 -16.68
CA GLU A 120 9.02 1.76 -17.08
C GLU A 120 9.12 2.92 -16.08
N ARG A 121 7.98 3.50 -15.69
CA ARG A 121 7.93 4.63 -14.74
C ARG A 121 8.44 4.23 -13.36
N LEU A 122 8.00 3.08 -12.84
CA LEU A 122 8.48 2.56 -11.56
C LEU A 122 9.98 2.23 -11.62
N SER A 123 10.44 1.62 -12.72
CA SER A 123 11.86 1.32 -12.91
C SER A 123 12.70 2.60 -12.89
N SER A 124 12.29 3.64 -13.61
CA SER A 124 12.97 4.94 -13.62
C SER A 124 13.08 5.57 -12.22
N VAL A 125 12.00 5.54 -11.43
CA VAL A 125 12.03 6.05 -10.05
C VAL A 125 12.95 5.21 -9.16
N LEU A 126 12.93 3.89 -9.28
CA LEU A 126 13.79 3.00 -8.50
C LEU A 126 15.28 3.19 -8.84
N HIS A 127 15.63 3.41 -10.12
CA HIS A 127 17.00 3.74 -10.51
C HIS A 127 17.45 5.07 -9.89
N ARG A 128 16.62 6.11 -9.96
CA ARG A 128 16.92 7.40 -9.29
C ARG A 128 17.00 7.28 -7.76
N ALA A 129 16.32 6.30 -7.19
CA ALA A 129 16.35 6.01 -5.75
C ALA A 129 17.57 5.17 -5.33
N ASP A 130 18.47 4.79 -6.25
CA ASP A 130 19.56 3.84 -5.97
C ASP A 130 19.03 2.47 -5.48
N LEU A 131 17.97 2.00 -6.16
CA LEU A 131 17.29 0.72 -5.91
C LEU A 131 17.10 -0.10 -7.21
N PRO A 132 18.08 -0.22 -8.12
CA PRO A 132 17.89 -0.92 -9.40
C PRO A 132 17.50 -2.40 -9.22
N VAL A 133 17.99 -3.06 -8.16
CA VAL A 133 17.65 -4.45 -7.84
C VAL A 133 16.16 -4.61 -7.50
N GLU A 134 15.52 -3.56 -7.00
CA GLU A 134 14.12 -3.64 -6.58
C GLU A 134 13.13 -3.66 -7.76
N VAL A 135 13.60 -3.36 -8.98
CA VAL A 135 12.82 -3.50 -10.22
C VAL A 135 12.29 -4.92 -10.40
N LEU A 136 13.04 -5.93 -9.95
CA LEU A 136 12.62 -7.33 -9.98
C LEU A 136 11.29 -7.58 -9.23
N TRP A 137 11.00 -6.82 -8.18
CA TRP A 137 9.73 -6.94 -7.45
C TRP A 137 8.58 -6.32 -8.22
N VAL A 138 8.82 -5.22 -8.94
CA VAL A 138 7.83 -4.62 -9.85
C VAL A 138 7.47 -5.63 -10.95
N ASP A 139 8.48 -6.21 -11.59
CA ASP A 139 8.31 -7.17 -12.69
C ASP A 139 7.51 -8.39 -12.27
N ARG A 140 7.91 -9.04 -11.17
CA ARG A 140 7.21 -10.21 -10.62
C ARG A 140 5.78 -9.87 -10.20
N THR A 141 5.57 -8.71 -9.61
CA THR A 141 4.24 -8.26 -9.19
C THR A 141 3.32 -8.06 -10.38
N LEU A 142 3.79 -7.38 -11.42
CA LEU A 142 3.02 -7.17 -12.65
C LEU A 142 2.71 -8.51 -13.33
N ALA A 143 3.69 -9.41 -13.46
CA ALA A 143 3.50 -10.72 -14.07
C ALA A 143 2.46 -11.57 -13.32
N MET A 144 2.46 -11.55 -11.98
CA MET A 144 1.45 -12.26 -11.19
C MET A 144 0.08 -11.57 -11.25
N ALA A 145 0.04 -10.24 -11.23
CA ALA A 145 -1.21 -9.48 -11.26
C ALA A 145 -1.94 -9.56 -12.61
N THR A 146 -1.19 -9.72 -13.71
CA THR A 146 -1.77 -9.94 -15.06
C THR A 146 -2.01 -11.43 -15.38
N GLY A 147 -1.67 -12.34 -14.46
CA GLY A 147 -1.80 -13.79 -14.68
C GLY A 147 -0.76 -14.40 -15.63
N ALA A 148 0.24 -13.62 -16.05
CA ALA A 148 1.33 -14.09 -16.91
C ALA A 148 2.27 -15.07 -16.20
N GLN A 149 2.29 -15.08 -14.86
CA GLN A 149 3.13 -15.96 -14.05
C GLN A 149 2.35 -16.53 -12.85
N GLN A 150 2.57 -17.82 -12.57
CA GLN A 150 2.18 -18.47 -11.32
C GLN A 150 3.37 -18.52 -10.35
N PRO A 151 3.14 -18.45 -9.02
CA PRO A 151 4.24 -18.45 -8.05
C PRO A 151 4.95 -19.80 -8.02
N ILE A 152 6.29 -19.80 -8.15
CA ILE A 152 7.10 -21.04 -8.15
C ILE A 152 7.87 -21.27 -6.84
N ASP A 153 7.94 -20.27 -5.96
CA ASP A 153 8.67 -20.35 -4.69
C ASP A 153 7.93 -19.64 -3.53
N PRO A 154 8.38 -19.80 -2.27
CA PRO A 154 7.73 -19.18 -1.12
C PRO A 154 7.73 -17.64 -1.11
N THR A 155 8.68 -16.99 -1.77
CA THR A 155 8.72 -15.53 -1.91
C THR A 155 7.67 -15.07 -2.91
N GLU A 156 7.57 -15.76 -4.04
CA GLU A 156 6.56 -15.49 -5.05
C GLU A 156 5.14 -15.79 -4.54
N ALA A 157 4.96 -16.83 -3.72
CA ALA A 157 3.70 -17.09 -3.04
C ALA A 157 3.25 -15.92 -2.14
N ARG A 158 4.21 -15.15 -1.57
CA ARG A 158 3.89 -13.93 -0.81
C ARG A 158 3.45 -12.80 -1.71
N ILE A 159 4.10 -12.60 -2.85
CA ILE A 159 3.68 -11.59 -3.83
C ILE A 159 2.27 -11.93 -4.32
N ALA A 160 2.01 -13.19 -4.70
CA ALA A 160 0.69 -13.65 -5.12
C ALA A 160 -0.38 -13.47 -4.02
N HIS A 161 -0.03 -13.69 -2.75
CA HIS A 161 -0.91 -13.35 -1.62
C HIS A 161 -1.24 -11.86 -1.57
N LEU A 162 -0.24 -10.99 -1.70
CA LEU A 162 -0.44 -9.54 -1.73
C LEU A 162 -1.31 -9.12 -2.92
N VAL A 163 -1.08 -9.66 -4.12
CA VAL A 163 -1.90 -9.39 -5.31
C VAL A 163 -3.38 -9.71 -5.04
N ARG A 164 -3.69 -10.89 -4.48
CA ARG A 164 -5.08 -11.26 -4.16
C ARG A 164 -5.68 -10.40 -3.06
N MET A 165 -4.92 -10.18 -1.98
CA MET A 165 -5.37 -9.39 -0.84
C MET A 165 -5.68 -7.94 -1.25
N LEU A 166 -4.76 -7.33 -2.01
CA LEU A 166 -4.95 -5.97 -2.52
C LEU A 166 -6.01 -5.93 -3.61
N GLY A 167 -6.21 -6.97 -4.41
CA GLY A 167 -7.32 -7.03 -5.36
C GLY A 167 -8.68 -6.77 -4.69
N VAL A 168 -8.94 -7.40 -3.54
CA VAL A 168 -10.17 -7.16 -2.76
C VAL A 168 -10.22 -5.74 -2.21
N LEU A 169 -9.17 -5.29 -1.52
CA LEU A 169 -9.15 -3.95 -0.91
C LEU A 169 -9.20 -2.82 -1.95
N ASN A 170 -8.55 -3.01 -3.09
CA ASN A 170 -8.55 -2.07 -4.20
C ASN A 170 -9.92 -1.98 -4.85
N ALA A 171 -10.61 -3.11 -5.07
CA ALA A 171 -11.97 -3.10 -5.60
C ALA A 171 -12.91 -2.29 -4.70
N VAL A 172 -12.87 -2.51 -3.38
CA VAL A 172 -13.66 -1.73 -2.42
C VAL A 172 -13.26 -0.26 -2.44
N GLY A 173 -11.96 0.05 -2.41
CA GLY A 173 -11.46 1.43 -2.38
C GLY A 173 -11.84 2.23 -3.63
N VAL A 174 -11.84 1.58 -4.80
CA VAL A 174 -12.30 2.16 -6.07
C VAL A 174 -13.81 2.38 -6.04
N ALA A 175 -14.60 1.35 -5.70
CA ALA A 175 -16.05 1.42 -5.71
C ALA A 175 -16.61 2.48 -4.74
N SER A 176 -15.96 2.63 -3.59
CA SER A 176 -16.35 3.61 -2.56
C SER A 176 -15.72 4.99 -2.73
N ALA A 177 -14.82 5.17 -3.72
CA ALA A 177 -14.04 6.39 -3.90
C ALA A 177 -13.38 6.88 -2.59
N THR A 178 -12.87 5.95 -1.77
CA THR A 178 -12.29 6.29 -0.46
C THR A 178 -11.12 7.26 -0.63
N PRO A 179 -11.12 8.44 0.02
CA PRO A 179 -10.02 9.40 -0.07
C PRO A 179 -8.78 8.86 0.65
N PRO A 180 -7.55 9.13 0.16
CA PRO A 180 -6.32 8.72 0.84
C PRO A 180 -6.22 9.27 2.27
N ASP A 181 -5.64 8.49 3.18
CA ASP A 181 -5.46 8.85 4.59
C ASP A 181 -3.99 8.97 5.01
N GLU A 182 -3.39 7.96 5.60
CA GLU A 182 -2.04 8.00 6.18
C GLU A 182 -1.18 6.85 5.63
N ALA A 183 0.06 6.71 6.09
CA ALA A 183 0.92 5.61 5.63
C ALA A 183 0.47 4.26 6.20
N HIS A 184 0.28 3.25 5.35
CA HIS A 184 -0.24 1.92 5.74
C HIS A 184 0.83 1.00 6.37
N ASP A 185 1.67 1.54 7.26
CA ASP A 185 2.79 0.84 7.90
C ASP A 185 3.01 1.37 9.33
N PRO A 186 3.54 0.57 10.28
CA PRO A 186 3.86 1.05 11.63
C PRO A 186 4.78 2.29 11.67
N ILE A 187 5.58 2.54 10.64
CA ILE A 187 6.42 3.75 10.53
C ILE A 187 5.59 5.04 10.58
N ASN A 188 4.30 4.98 10.25
CA ASN A 188 3.39 6.10 10.32
C ASN A 188 3.25 6.68 11.75
N LYS A 189 3.59 5.89 12.77
CA LYS A 189 3.59 6.32 14.18
C LYS A 189 4.81 7.17 14.55
N ASP A 190 5.80 7.28 13.68
CA ASP A 190 6.98 8.12 13.91
C ASP A 190 6.69 9.56 13.51
N ASP A 191 6.19 10.35 14.46
CA ASP A 191 5.86 11.76 14.23
C ASP A 191 7.09 12.62 13.93
N ALA A 192 8.27 12.25 14.46
CA ALA A 192 9.51 12.98 14.17
C ALA A 192 9.91 12.78 12.71
N LEU A 193 9.85 11.54 12.21
CA LEU A 193 10.12 11.22 10.82
C LEU A 193 9.11 11.86 9.87
N LYS A 194 7.81 11.88 10.21
CA LYS A 194 6.80 12.58 9.40
C LYS A 194 7.07 14.09 9.30
N ARG A 195 7.42 14.73 10.43
CA ARG A 195 7.81 16.15 10.44
C ARG A 195 9.06 16.42 9.61
N GLU A 196 10.07 15.54 9.73
CA GLU A 196 11.29 15.65 8.93
C GLU A 196 11.02 15.48 7.44
N HIS A 197 10.21 14.49 7.07
CA HIS A 197 9.77 14.29 5.68
C HIS A 197 9.08 15.54 5.14
N GLN A 198 8.13 16.11 5.89
CA GLN A 198 7.43 17.32 5.50
C GLN A 198 8.39 18.52 5.35
N ARG A 199 9.31 18.71 6.32
CA ARG A 199 10.31 19.78 6.28
C ARG A 199 11.19 19.70 5.03
N LEU A 200 11.70 18.51 4.71
CA LEU A 200 12.52 18.28 3.53
C LEU A 200 11.73 18.50 2.23
N ARG A 201 10.46 18.08 2.18
CA ARG A 201 9.58 18.29 1.02
C ARG A 201 9.27 19.76 0.77
N SER A 202 8.94 20.51 1.83
CA SER A 202 8.72 21.96 1.74
C SER A 202 9.99 22.72 1.36
N GLY A 203 11.17 22.27 1.82
CA GLY A 203 12.45 22.86 1.45
C GLY A 203 12.88 22.55 0.00
N ALA A 204 12.58 21.35 -0.50
CA ALA A 204 12.88 20.96 -1.88
C ALA A 204 12.02 21.71 -2.91
N GLY A 205 10.83 22.20 -2.52
CA GLY A 205 9.96 23.01 -3.37
C GLY A 205 10.40 24.45 -3.58
N VAL A 206 11.50 24.90 -2.94
CA VAL A 206 12.03 26.28 -3.06
C VAL A 206 13.16 26.38 -4.10
N THR A 207 13.61 25.25 -4.69
CA THR A 207 14.70 25.22 -5.67
C THR A 207 14.30 24.56 -7.00
N GLY A 208 13.06 24.76 -7.45
CA GLY A 208 12.56 24.30 -8.75
C GLY A 208 12.00 25.44 -9.57
#